data_AF-A0A4D6DMT9-F1
#
_entry.id   AF-A0A4D6DMT9-F1
#
_cell.length_a   1.000
_cell.length_b   1.000
_cell.length_c   1.000
_cell.angle_alpha   90.00
_cell.angle_beta   90.00
_cell.angle_gamma   90.00
#
_symmetry.space_group_name_H-M   'P 1'
#
loop_
_entity.id
_entity.type
_entity.pdbx_description
1 polymer ?
#
loop_
_entity_poly.entity_id
_entity_poly.type
_entity_poly.pdbx_seq_one_letter_code
_entity_poly.pdbx_strand_id
1 'polypeptide(L)'
;YDPEAGNTATSATFIWTFVSIFALWVGISVVLYVYGQMKEQPVDVFEASNGVNGHSLTTSDLERYGYVRPTQRSTYKFFALAIIVFGLQVLAGVISATDFINGAVRHQPERPDPFTVSRSYHTLLQIFWFFMCWVGYTIFFLPRLTKVPKGQKFLINLLFFIACVVAVGAVLGIYTGQRGWMSDKFSYWFGSQGWEFIELGRFFQLLLLGGFTLWIYIIYRGVKPWLSKKNFWSVPAWLLWGSGVMVLFLFFGILMGPDDNFAISDYWRWMVVHMWVEVTFEVFTTVIVAYLL
;
A
#
# COMPACT_ATOMS: atom_id res chain seq x y z
N TYR A 1 16.96 6.44 25.93
CA TYR A 1 17.39 7.41 26.95
C TYR A 1 17.72 6.60 28.18
N ASP A 2 18.97 6.66 28.61
CA ASP A 2 19.48 5.88 29.75
C ASP A 2 20.64 6.66 30.40
N PRO A 3 20.34 7.53 31.39
CA PRO A 3 21.35 8.35 32.05
C PRO A 3 22.42 7.54 32.78
N GLU A 4 22.09 6.35 33.29
CA GLU A 4 23.02 5.51 34.03
C GLU A 4 24.11 4.95 33.11
N ALA A 5 23.77 4.67 31.85
CA ALA A 5 24.72 4.34 30.79
C ALA A 5 25.36 5.57 30.11
N GLY A 6 25.09 6.78 30.59
CA GLY A 6 25.57 8.04 29.99
C GLY A 6 24.83 8.46 28.71
N ASN A 7 23.74 7.78 28.34
CA ASN A 7 22.97 8.05 27.13
C ASN A 7 21.96 9.18 27.34
N THR A 8 22.43 10.41 27.11
CA THR A 8 21.60 11.64 27.07
C THR A 8 21.45 12.17 25.65
N ALA A 9 20.50 13.08 25.44
CA ALA A 9 20.29 13.68 24.12
C ALA A 9 21.51 14.50 23.69
N THR A 10 21.98 14.26 22.47
CA THR A 10 23.16 14.96 21.93
C THR A 10 22.83 16.41 21.57
N SER A 11 23.84 17.28 21.51
CA SER A 11 23.67 18.66 21.03
C SER A 11 23.09 18.71 19.61
N ALA A 12 23.46 17.75 18.74
CA ALA A 12 22.93 17.65 17.39
C ALA A 12 21.41 17.38 17.40
N THR A 13 20.91 16.56 18.32
CA THR A 13 19.47 16.30 18.48
C THR A 13 18.72 17.61 18.73
N PHE A 14 19.17 18.44 19.67
CA PHE A 14 18.53 19.72 19.96
C PHE A 14 18.59 20.69 18.77
N ILE A 15 19.77 20.85 18.15
CA ILE A 15 19.95 21.78 17.03
C ILE A 15 19.01 21.42 15.88
N TRP A 16 19.01 20.16 15.45
CA TRP A 16 18.18 19.72 14.31
C TRP A 16 16.69 19.74 14.60
N THR A 17 16.26 19.59 15.86
CA THR A 17 14.85 19.79 16.25
C THR A 17 14.40 21.23 16.01
N PHE A 18 15.18 22.24 16.43
CA PHE A 18 14.79 23.64 16.22
C PHE A 18 14.89 24.03 14.73
N VAL A 19 15.93 23.57 14.05
CA VAL A 19 16.10 23.81 12.60
C VAL A 19 14.95 23.19 11.81
N SER A 20 14.50 21.97 12.12
CA SER A 20 13.42 21.32 11.38
C SER A 20 12.06 22.00 11.60
N ILE A 21 11.75 22.45 12.83
CA ILE A 21 10.52 23.20 13.12
C ILE A 21 10.52 24.54 12.37
N PHE A 22 11.64 25.26 12.37
CA PHE A 22 11.75 26.50 11.63
C PHE A 22 11.63 26.29 10.12
N ALA A 23 12.30 25.27 9.57
CA ALA A 23 12.20 24.90 8.18
C ALA A 23 10.75 24.53 7.78
N LEU A 24 10.02 23.81 8.65
CA LEU A 24 8.61 23.50 8.45
C LEU A 24 7.76 24.77 8.39
N TRP A 25 7.95 25.71 9.32
CA TRP A 25 7.23 26.99 9.31
C TRP A 25 7.48 27.80 8.04
N VAL A 26 8.74 27.88 7.59
CA VAL A 26 9.10 28.52 6.31
C VAL A 26 8.43 27.79 5.15
N GLY A 27 8.51 26.46 5.10
CA GLY A 27 7.92 25.63 4.05
C GLY A 27 6.41 25.85 3.92
N ILE A 28 5.68 25.81 5.04
CA ILE A 28 4.23 26.08 5.08
C ILE A 28 3.94 27.49 4.57
N SER A 29 4.70 28.50 5.02
CA SER A 29 4.51 29.89 4.60
C SER A 29 4.71 30.07 3.09
N VAL A 30 5.74 29.45 2.52
CA VAL A 30 6.01 29.48 1.08
C VAL A 30 4.89 28.78 0.30
N VAL A 31 4.48 27.58 0.73
CA VAL A 31 3.40 26.83 0.07
C VAL A 31 2.09 27.63 0.07
N LEU A 32 1.71 28.22 1.22
CA LEU A 32 0.50 29.03 1.32
C LEU A 32 0.56 30.30 0.47
N TYR A 33 1.72 30.96 0.42
CA TYR A 33 1.93 32.12 -0.45
C TYR A 33 1.77 31.74 -1.93
N VAL A 34 2.45 30.68 -2.38
CA VAL A 34 2.37 30.19 -3.77
C VAL A 34 0.93 29.78 -4.11
N TYR A 35 0.25 29.05 -3.22
CA TYR A 35 -1.14 28.68 -3.40
C TYR A 35 -2.06 29.91 -3.53
N GLY A 36 -1.87 30.92 -2.68
CA GLY A 36 -2.60 32.19 -2.77
C GLY A 36 -2.40 32.88 -4.12
N GLN A 37 -1.15 32.96 -4.60
CA GLN A 37 -0.82 33.54 -5.90
C GLN A 37 -1.38 32.74 -7.08
N MET A 38 -1.43 31.40 -6.99
CA MET A 38 -2.06 30.56 -8.01
C MET A 38 -3.56 30.79 -8.09
N LYS A 39 -4.24 31.02 -6.96
CA LYS A 39 -5.69 31.28 -6.91
C LYS A 39 -6.06 32.64 -7.53
N GLU A 40 -5.15 33.60 -7.50
CA GLU A 40 -5.34 34.93 -8.10
C GLU A 40 -5.10 34.96 -9.62
N GLN A 41 -4.60 33.87 -10.22
CA GLN A 41 -4.40 33.82 -11.66
C GLN A 41 -5.74 33.86 -12.41
N PRO A 42 -5.84 34.60 -13.53
CA PRO A 42 -7.08 34.72 -14.32
C PRO A 42 -7.44 33.43 -15.08
N VAL A 43 -6.61 32.39 -14.97
CA VAL A 43 -6.88 31.06 -15.49
C VAL A 43 -7.32 30.21 -14.31
N ASP A 44 -8.63 30.01 -14.17
CA ASP A 44 -9.13 29.00 -13.26
C ASP A 44 -8.83 27.62 -13.88
N VAL A 45 -7.79 26.94 -13.38
CA VAL A 45 -7.41 25.60 -13.86
C VAL A 45 -8.47 24.54 -13.61
N PHE A 46 -9.48 24.81 -12.78
CA PHE A 46 -10.63 23.95 -12.52
C PHE A 46 -11.85 24.30 -13.40
N GLU A 47 -12.01 25.55 -13.85
CA GLU A 47 -13.06 25.95 -14.82
C GLU A 47 -12.57 26.00 -16.28
N ALA A 48 -11.27 26.06 -16.57
CA ALA A 48 -10.68 26.26 -17.90
C ALA A 48 -10.70 25.02 -18.80
N SER A 49 -11.74 24.18 -18.70
CA SER A 49 -12.14 23.29 -19.79
C SER A 49 -13.34 23.91 -20.51
N ASN A 50 -13.05 24.68 -21.55
CA ASN A 50 -14.05 25.19 -22.49
C ASN A 50 -14.86 24.02 -23.08
N GLY A 51 -16.07 23.77 -22.54
CA GLY A 51 -17.12 23.00 -23.23
C GLY A 51 -17.44 21.60 -22.72
N VAL A 52 -16.79 21.10 -21.67
CA VAL A 52 -17.33 19.96 -20.89
C VAL A 52 -17.84 20.58 -19.60
N ASN A 53 -19.16 20.62 -19.41
CA ASN A 53 -19.74 20.98 -18.12
C ASN A 53 -18.96 20.23 -17.05
N GLY A 54 -18.24 20.94 -16.18
CA GLY A 54 -17.43 20.42 -15.09
C GLY A 54 -18.31 19.71 -14.06
N HIS A 55 -18.92 18.61 -14.48
CA HIS A 55 -19.80 17.81 -13.69
C HIS A 55 -18.92 16.69 -13.14
N SER A 56 -18.58 16.82 -11.85
CA SER A 56 -18.03 15.73 -11.06
C SER A 56 -18.82 14.46 -11.36
N LEU A 57 -18.15 13.35 -11.69
CA LEU A 57 -18.83 12.11 -12.06
C LEU A 57 -19.79 11.68 -10.94
N THR A 58 -21.09 11.90 -11.10
CA THR A 58 -22.08 11.48 -10.12
C THR A 58 -22.38 10.00 -10.28
N THR A 59 -22.90 9.38 -9.22
CA THR A 59 -23.39 8.00 -9.27
C THR A 59 -24.36 7.78 -10.43
N SER A 60 -25.23 8.76 -10.70
CA SER A 60 -26.16 8.71 -11.83
C SER A 60 -25.45 8.71 -13.18
N ASP A 61 -24.39 9.50 -13.40
CA ASP A 61 -23.63 9.49 -14.65
C ASP A 61 -22.86 8.16 -14.86
N LEU A 62 -22.39 7.56 -13.78
CA LEU A 62 -21.73 6.25 -13.79
C LEU A 62 -22.70 5.10 -14.11
N GLU A 63 -23.98 5.24 -13.74
CA GLU A 63 -25.05 4.26 -13.94
C GLU A 63 -25.84 4.45 -15.24
N ARG A 64 -25.99 5.69 -15.72
CA ARG A 64 -26.84 6.09 -16.86
C ARG A 64 -26.45 5.45 -18.19
N TYR A 65 -25.20 5.01 -18.33
CA TYR A 65 -24.67 4.34 -19.53
C TYR A 65 -24.12 2.91 -19.27
N GLY A 66 -24.23 2.39 -18.04
CA GLY A 66 -23.27 1.42 -17.51
C GLY A 66 -23.58 -0.07 -17.73
N TYR A 67 -23.33 -0.61 -18.92
CA TYR A 67 -23.07 -2.05 -19.04
C TYR A 67 -21.82 -2.40 -18.20
N VAL A 68 -22.02 -3.04 -17.05
CA VAL A 68 -20.90 -3.52 -16.21
C VAL A 68 -20.13 -4.57 -16.97
N ARG A 69 -18.92 -4.22 -17.40
CA ARG A 69 -18.10 -5.11 -18.22
C ARG A 69 -17.66 -6.33 -17.39
N PRO A 70 -17.49 -7.52 -18.02
CA PRO A 70 -17.03 -8.71 -17.30
C PRO A 70 -15.71 -8.51 -16.53
N THR A 71 -14.82 -7.63 -16.99
CA THR A 71 -13.58 -7.28 -16.29
C THR A 71 -13.82 -6.46 -15.03
N GLN A 72 -14.81 -5.57 -15.02
CA GLN A 72 -15.21 -4.79 -13.85
C GLN A 72 -15.87 -5.69 -12.81
N ARG A 73 -16.78 -6.57 -13.23
CA ARG A 73 -17.40 -7.55 -12.33
C ARG A 73 -16.39 -8.51 -11.70
N SER A 74 -15.30 -8.82 -12.40
CA SER A 74 -14.20 -9.62 -11.86
C SER A 74 -13.48 -8.97 -10.67
N THR A 75 -13.54 -7.63 -10.52
CA THR A 75 -12.87 -6.94 -9.41
C THR A 75 -13.63 -7.04 -8.09
N TYR A 76 -14.92 -7.40 -8.11
CA TYR A 76 -15.74 -7.52 -6.88
C TYR A 76 -15.17 -8.51 -5.88
N LYS A 77 -14.49 -9.54 -6.37
CA LYS A 77 -13.82 -10.55 -5.53
C LYS A 77 -12.70 -9.94 -4.68
N PHE A 78 -11.99 -8.94 -5.19
CA PHE A 78 -10.94 -8.23 -4.44
C PHE A 78 -11.54 -7.46 -3.26
N PHE A 79 -12.64 -6.74 -3.48
CA PHE A 79 -13.34 -6.04 -2.41
C PHE A 79 -13.95 -6.99 -1.39
N ALA A 80 -14.53 -8.11 -1.83
CA ALA A 80 -15.03 -9.14 -0.93
C ALA A 80 -13.92 -9.74 -0.05
N LEU A 81 -12.76 -10.06 -0.65
CA LEU A 81 -11.58 -10.51 0.09
C LEU A 81 -11.09 -9.44 1.08
N ALA A 82 -11.06 -8.17 0.65
CA ALA A 82 -10.65 -7.06 1.50
C ALA A 82 -11.53 -6.94 2.76
N ILE A 83 -12.86 -7.03 2.62
CA ILE A 83 -13.79 -6.97 3.77
C ILE A 83 -13.53 -8.11 4.76
N ILE A 84 -13.32 -9.33 4.26
CA ILE A 84 -13.01 -10.50 5.11
C ILE A 84 -11.70 -10.27 5.87
N VAL A 85 -10.65 -9.86 5.16
CA VAL A 85 -9.33 -9.63 5.76
C VAL A 85 -9.35 -8.44 6.73
N PHE A 86 -10.12 -7.40 6.44
CA PHE A 86 -10.35 -6.28 7.35
C PHE A 86 -11.01 -6.75 8.66
N GLY A 87 -12.03 -7.60 8.59
CA GLY A 87 -12.64 -8.20 9.78
C GLY A 87 -11.63 -8.98 10.62
N LEU A 88 -10.80 -9.82 9.99
CA LEU A 88 -9.73 -10.55 10.67
C LEU A 88 -8.69 -9.64 11.30
N GLN A 89 -8.33 -8.53 10.63
CA GLN A 89 -7.39 -7.54 11.12
C GLN A 89 -7.90 -6.82 12.38
N VAL A 90 -9.18 -6.45 12.40
CA VAL A 90 -9.82 -5.83 13.57
C VAL A 90 -9.84 -6.81 14.74
N LEU A 91 -10.24 -8.07 14.50
CA LEU A 91 -10.24 -9.11 15.54
C LEU A 91 -8.84 -9.33 16.12
N ALA A 92 -7.82 -9.41 15.27
CA ALA A 92 -6.43 -9.53 15.70
C ALA A 92 -6.00 -8.34 16.59
N GLY A 93 -6.41 -7.12 16.23
CA GLY A 93 -6.15 -5.91 17.04
C GLY A 93 -6.84 -5.95 18.41
N VAL A 94 -8.10 -6.40 18.46
CA VAL A 94 -8.84 -6.58 19.73
C VAL A 94 -8.14 -7.61 20.62
N ILE A 95 -7.68 -8.74 20.05
CA ILE A 95 -6.93 -9.76 20.79
C ILE A 95 -5.63 -9.16 21.36
N SER A 96 -4.83 -8.48 20.53
CA SER A 96 -3.58 -7.84 20.98
C SER A 96 -3.82 -6.78 22.05
N ALA A 97 -4.85 -5.95 21.92
CA ALA A 97 -5.20 -4.93 22.92
C ALA A 97 -5.63 -5.55 24.26
N THR A 98 -6.37 -6.67 24.19
CA THR A 98 -6.84 -7.40 25.37
C THR A 98 -5.69 -8.02 26.17
N ASP A 99 -4.58 -8.38 25.51
CA ASP A 99 -3.38 -8.88 26.19
C ASP A 99 -2.72 -7.80 27.08
N PHE A 100 -2.77 -6.52 26.70
CA PHE A 100 -2.26 -5.42 27.54
C PHE A 100 -3.10 -5.17 28.80
N ILE A 101 -4.42 -5.42 28.73
CA ILE A 101 -5.33 -5.24 29.88
C ILE A 101 -5.17 -6.38 30.89
N ASN A 102 -5.00 -7.62 30.42
CA ASN A 102 -5.00 -8.80 31.27
C ASN A 102 -3.61 -9.19 31.83
N GLY A 103 -2.55 -8.49 31.42
CA GLY A 103 -1.20 -8.69 31.94
C GLY A 103 -0.64 -10.13 31.77
N ALA A 104 0.32 -10.48 32.64
CA ALA A 104 1.11 -11.71 32.60
C ALA A 104 0.31 -13.03 32.67
N VAL A 105 -0.97 -13.00 33.06
CA VAL A 105 -1.83 -14.20 33.12
C VAL A 105 -2.17 -14.73 31.72
N ARG A 106 -1.95 -13.93 30.67
CA ARG A 106 -2.27 -14.28 29.26
C ARG A 106 -1.07 -14.59 28.36
N HIS A 107 0.17 -14.49 28.86
CA HIS A 107 1.40 -14.73 28.08
C HIS A 107 1.91 -16.18 28.15
N GLN A 108 1.02 -17.15 28.35
CA GLN A 108 1.42 -18.57 28.36
C GLN A 108 1.79 -19.02 26.94
N PRO A 109 2.99 -19.61 26.73
CA PRO A 109 3.43 -20.11 25.43
C PRO A 109 2.48 -21.13 24.79
N GLU A 110 1.64 -21.79 25.59
CA GLU A 110 0.71 -22.82 25.12
C GLU A 110 -0.59 -22.26 24.50
N ARG A 111 -0.83 -20.94 24.60
CA ARG A 111 -2.04 -20.33 24.05
C ARG A 111 -2.06 -20.41 22.51
N PRO A 112 -3.21 -20.71 21.89
CA PRO A 112 -3.32 -20.77 20.43
C PRO A 112 -3.05 -19.42 19.74
N ASP A 113 -3.27 -18.28 20.40
CA ASP A 113 -3.11 -16.94 19.84
C ASP A 113 -2.09 -16.10 20.64
N PRO A 114 -0.77 -16.32 20.45
CA PRO A 114 0.25 -15.52 21.11
C PRO A 114 0.26 -14.08 20.59
N PHE A 115 0.64 -13.13 21.46
CA PHE A 115 0.67 -11.70 21.15
C PHE A 115 1.47 -11.37 19.89
N THR A 116 2.61 -12.04 19.67
CA THR A 116 3.46 -11.82 18.49
C THR A 116 2.71 -12.11 17.19
N VAL A 117 1.90 -13.17 17.17
CA VAL A 117 1.09 -13.57 16.01
C VAL A 117 -0.07 -12.62 15.81
N SER A 118 -0.84 -12.32 16.87
CA SER A 118 -1.98 -11.41 16.76
C SER A 118 -1.55 -10.01 16.31
N ARG A 119 -0.43 -9.51 16.83
CA ARG A 119 0.17 -8.24 16.41
C ARG A 119 0.60 -8.28 14.94
N SER A 120 1.27 -9.36 14.51
CA SER A 120 1.71 -9.52 13.11
C SER A 120 0.54 -9.61 12.13
N TYR A 121 -0.55 -10.27 12.52
CA TYR A 121 -1.78 -10.25 11.73
C TYR A 121 -2.40 -8.86 11.67
N HIS A 122 -2.45 -8.16 12.80
CA HIS A 122 -3.03 -6.82 12.84
C HIS A 122 -2.30 -5.84 11.90
N THR A 123 -0.96 -5.86 11.90
CA THR A 123 -0.13 -4.98 11.05
C THR A 123 -0.16 -5.41 9.57
N LEU A 124 0.08 -6.68 9.28
CA LEU A 124 0.19 -7.15 7.90
C LEU A 124 -1.15 -7.18 7.17
N LEU A 125 -2.22 -7.65 7.83
CA LEU A 125 -3.54 -7.71 7.21
C LEU A 125 -4.09 -6.31 6.93
N GLN A 126 -3.73 -5.31 7.75
CA GLN A 126 -4.08 -3.90 7.53
C GLN A 126 -3.55 -3.42 6.18
N ILE A 127 -2.29 -3.72 5.88
CA ILE A 127 -1.67 -3.41 4.59
C ILE A 127 -2.38 -4.22 3.49
N PHE A 128 -2.58 -5.52 3.69
CA PHE A 128 -3.12 -6.40 2.66
C PHE A 128 -4.52 -5.99 2.17
N TRP A 129 -5.51 -5.83 3.07
CA TRP A 129 -6.89 -5.52 2.65
C TRP A 129 -6.95 -4.15 1.96
N PHE A 130 -6.17 -3.20 2.43
CA PHE A 130 -6.08 -1.86 1.88
C PHE A 130 -5.61 -1.91 0.42
N PHE A 131 -4.55 -2.66 0.12
CA PHE A 131 -4.09 -2.85 -1.25
C PHE A 131 -5.06 -3.63 -2.14
N MET A 132 -5.82 -4.59 -1.58
CA MET A 132 -6.86 -5.27 -2.34
C MET A 132 -7.94 -4.30 -2.84
N CYS A 133 -8.31 -3.30 -2.02
CA CYS A 133 -9.23 -2.25 -2.43
C CYS A 133 -8.67 -1.42 -3.59
N TRP A 134 -7.41 -0.96 -3.51
CA TRP A 134 -6.79 -0.14 -4.56
C TRP A 134 -6.55 -0.89 -5.87
N VAL A 135 -6.11 -2.14 -5.78
CA VAL A 135 -5.96 -3.02 -6.94
C VAL A 135 -7.32 -3.27 -7.59
N GLY A 136 -8.34 -3.60 -6.80
CA GLY A 136 -9.70 -3.80 -7.30
C GLY A 136 -10.26 -2.54 -7.95
N TYR A 137 -10.04 -1.39 -7.32
CA TYR A 137 -10.49 -0.08 -7.79
C TYR A 137 -9.83 0.29 -9.12
N THR A 138 -8.50 0.32 -9.20
CA THR A 138 -7.81 0.70 -10.45
C THR A 138 -8.24 -0.13 -11.65
N ILE A 139 -8.35 -1.45 -11.47
CA ILE A 139 -8.78 -2.36 -12.52
C ILE A 139 -10.24 -2.09 -12.93
N PHE A 140 -11.11 -1.72 -11.98
CA PHE A 140 -12.50 -1.39 -12.24
C PHE A 140 -12.64 -0.14 -13.14
N PHE A 141 -11.71 0.81 -13.04
CA PHE A 141 -11.71 2.05 -13.82
C PHE A 141 -11.05 1.92 -15.20
N LEU A 142 -10.07 1.02 -15.39
CA LEU A 142 -9.36 0.87 -16.68
C LEU A 142 -10.26 0.83 -17.93
N PRO A 143 -11.42 0.12 -17.95
CA PRO A 143 -12.26 0.04 -19.14
C PRO A 143 -12.97 1.34 -19.53
N ARG A 144 -12.92 2.37 -18.68
CA ARG A 144 -13.42 3.72 -19.00
C ARG A 144 -12.40 4.53 -19.81
N LEU A 145 -11.10 4.27 -19.61
CA LEU A 145 -10.03 4.96 -20.32
C LEU A 145 -9.89 4.44 -21.75
N THR A 146 -9.94 3.12 -21.93
CA THR A 146 -9.75 2.48 -23.24
C THR A 146 -10.55 1.20 -23.39
N LYS A 147 -10.63 0.72 -24.64
CA LYS A 147 -11.21 -0.60 -24.95
C LYS A 147 -10.43 -1.71 -24.24
N VAL A 148 -11.17 -2.58 -23.55
CA VAL A 148 -10.61 -3.72 -22.81
C VAL A 148 -9.70 -4.57 -23.70
N PRO A 149 -8.42 -4.75 -23.34
CA PRO A 149 -7.50 -5.62 -24.06
C PRO A 149 -7.89 -7.11 -24.03
N LYS A 150 -7.55 -7.88 -25.07
CA LYS A 150 -7.84 -9.34 -25.13
C LYS A 150 -7.14 -10.11 -24.00
N GLY A 151 -7.87 -10.91 -23.24
CA GLY A 151 -7.28 -11.70 -22.13
C GLY A 151 -7.12 -10.94 -20.80
N GLN A 152 -7.59 -9.69 -20.69
CA GLN A 152 -7.53 -8.92 -19.45
C GLN A 152 -8.22 -9.64 -18.29
N LYS A 153 -9.38 -10.26 -18.53
CA LYS A 153 -10.11 -11.04 -17.51
C LYS A 153 -9.29 -12.17 -16.91
N PHE A 154 -8.49 -12.86 -17.72
CA PHE A 154 -7.62 -13.93 -17.24
C PHE A 154 -6.56 -13.37 -16.30
N LEU A 155 -5.89 -12.28 -16.69
CA LEU A 155 -4.87 -11.64 -15.85
C LEU A 155 -5.43 -11.14 -14.52
N ILE A 156 -6.64 -10.57 -14.52
CA ILE A 156 -7.33 -10.13 -13.29
C ILE A 156 -7.61 -11.32 -12.37
N ASN A 157 -8.10 -12.44 -12.90
CA ASN A 157 -8.34 -13.64 -12.10
C ASN A 157 -7.05 -14.29 -11.61
N LEU A 158 -5.97 -14.27 -12.41
CA LEU A 158 -4.65 -14.75 -12.01
C LEU A 158 -4.09 -13.90 -10.86
N LEU A 159 -4.19 -12.57 -10.97
CA LEU A 159 -3.82 -11.65 -9.90
C LEU A 159 -4.60 -11.92 -8.61
N PHE A 160 -5.91 -12.15 -8.73
CA PHE A 160 -6.74 -12.51 -7.58
C PHE A 160 -6.31 -13.83 -6.95
N PHE A 161 -6.01 -14.84 -7.76
CA PHE A 161 -5.51 -16.13 -7.28
C PHE A 161 -4.18 -15.97 -6.53
N ILE A 162 -3.23 -15.20 -7.09
CA ILE A 162 -1.97 -14.87 -6.43
C ILE A 162 -2.23 -14.21 -5.06
N ALA A 163 -3.13 -13.23 -5.01
CA ALA A 163 -3.48 -12.56 -3.75
C ALA A 163 -4.05 -13.55 -2.71
N CYS A 164 -4.92 -14.47 -3.11
CA CYS A 164 -5.42 -15.51 -2.20
C CYS A 164 -4.31 -16.43 -1.69
N VAL A 165 -3.39 -16.86 -2.56
CA VAL A 165 -2.25 -17.70 -2.16
C VAL A 165 -1.35 -16.95 -1.18
N VAL A 166 -1.08 -15.67 -1.43
CA VAL A 166 -0.31 -14.82 -0.51
C VAL A 166 -1.04 -14.63 0.82
N ALA A 167 -2.34 -14.37 0.82
CA ALA A 167 -3.12 -14.21 2.05
C ALA A 167 -3.12 -15.47 2.91
N VAL A 168 -3.39 -16.63 2.30
CA VAL A 168 -3.37 -17.92 3.00
C VAL A 168 -1.96 -18.26 3.48
N GLY A 169 -0.96 -18.03 2.63
CA GLY A 169 0.45 -18.21 2.97
C GLY A 169 0.92 -17.32 4.11
N ALA A 170 0.46 -16.06 4.16
CA ALA A 170 0.75 -15.12 5.22
C ALA A 170 0.17 -15.60 6.55
N VAL A 171 -1.11 -15.95 6.58
CA VAL A 171 -1.79 -16.41 7.80
C VAL A 171 -1.14 -17.70 8.30
N LEU A 172 -1.03 -18.72 7.46
CA LEU A 172 -0.48 -20.01 7.88
C LEU A 172 1.02 -19.91 8.20
N GLY A 173 1.80 -19.21 7.38
CA GLY A 173 3.23 -19.08 7.53
C GLY A 173 3.63 -18.28 8.77
N ILE A 174 2.99 -17.14 9.03
CA ILE A 174 3.28 -16.34 10.23
C ILE A 174 2.94 -17.13 11.49
N TYR A 175 1.81 -17.83 11.49
CA TYR A 175 1.43 -18.69 12.61
C TYR A 175 2.49 -19.76 12.88
N THR A 176 2.78 -20.61 11.90
CA THR A 176 3.68 -21.77 12.10
C THR A 176 5.13 -21.35 12.31
N GLY A 177 5.57 -20.27 11.65
CA GLY A 177 6.90 -19.69 11.80
C GLY A 177 7.13 -19.12 13.19
N GLN A 178 6.21 -18.29 13.71
CA GLN A 178 6.37 -17.68 15.03
C GLN A 178 6.10 -18.64 16.19
N ARG A 179 5.33 -19.72 15.97
CA ARG A 179 5.16 -20.82 16.93
C ARG A 179 6.40 -21.72 17.03
N GLY A 180 7.40 -21.54 16.18
CA GLY A 180 8.59 -22.41 16.14
C GLY A 180 8.30 -23.82 15.64
N TRP A 181 7.21 -24.02 14.87
CA TRP A 181 6.86 -25.32 14.28
C TRP A 181 7.69 -25.64 13.02
N MET A 182 8.47 -24.65 12.55
CA MET A 182 9.34 -24.73 11.38
C MET A 182 10.78 -24.51 11.81
N SER A 183 11.73 -25.09 11.07
CA SER A 183 13.15 -24.71 11.22
C SER A 183 13.38 -23.28 10.73
N ASP A 184 14.41 -22.60 11.23
CA ASP A 184 14.68 -21.18 10.90
C ASP A 184 14.78 -20.92 9.39
N LYS A 185 15.49 -21.80 8.67
CA LYS A 185 15.62 -21.70 7.21
C LYS A 185 14.28 -21.86 6.51
N PHE A 186 13.42 -22.75 6.98
CA PHE A 186 12.10 -22.97 6.38
C PHE A 186 11.13 -21.83 6.74
N SER A 187 11.22 -21.31 7.96
CA SER A 187 10.45 -20.14 8.44
C SER A 187 10.81 -18.88 7.66
N TYR A 188 12.08 -18.65 7.33
CA TYR A 188 12.48 -17.51 6.50
C TYR A 188 11.79 -17.52 5.12
N TRP A 189 11.65 -18.69 4.49
CA TRP A 189 11.04 -18.81 3.16
C TRP A 189 9.52 -18.86 3.18
N PHE A 190 8.92 -19.65 4.07
CA PHE A 190 7.48 -19.94 4.06
C PHE A 190 6.77 -19.59 5.36
N GLY A 191 7.50 -19.12 6.38
CA GLY A 191 6.98 -18.76 7.68
C GLY A 191 6.96 -17.24 7.90
N SER A 192 7.69 -16.80 8.93
CA SER A 192 7.82 -15.40 9.31
C SER A 192 9.27 -14.92 9.22
N GLN A 193 9.51 -13.76 8.59
CA GLN A 193 10.84 -13.12 8.56
C GLN A 193 11.19 -12.36 9.84
N GLY A 194 10.19 -12.04 10.68
CA GLY A 194 10.40 -11.43 12.00
C GLY A 194 10.59 -9.90 11.99
N TRP A 195 10.50 -9.26 10.82
CA TRP A 195 10.52 -7.80 10.71
C TRP A 195 9.11 -7.23 10.73
N GLU A 196 8.87 -6.22 11.56
CA GLU A 196 7.58 -5.53 11.58
C GLU A 196 7.26 -4.93 10.20
N PHE A 197 6.02 -5.12 9.76
CA PHE A 197 5.46 -4.80 8.42
C PHE A 197 5.99 -5.65 7.26
N ILE A 198 7.05 -6.43 7.46
CA ILE A 198 7.62 -7.37 6.48
C ILE A 198 7.73 -8.75 7.15
N GLU A 199 6.64 -9.21 7.76
CA GLU A 199 6.60 -10.48 8.46
C GLU A 199 6.47 -11.66 7.50
N LEU A 200 5.91 -11.43 6.32
CA LEU A 200 5.62 -12.46 5.32
C LEU A 200 6.88 -13.24 4.90
N GLY A 201 6.86 -14.58 4.90
CA GLY A 201 7.98 -15.39 4.39
C GLY A 201 8.44 -15.01 2.98
N ARG A 202 9.73 -15.17 2.70
CA ARG A 202 10.39 -14.68 1.47
C ARG A 202 9.71 -15.14 0.18
N PHE A 203 9.26 -16.38 0.11
CA PHE A 203 8.56 -16.91 -1.05
C PHE A 203 7.27 -16.13 -1.32
N PHE A 204 6.46 -15.89 -0.29
CA PHE A 204 5.21 -15.16 -0.42
C PHE A 204 5.46 -13.66 -0.69
N GLN A 205 6.54 -13.07 -0.16
CA GLN A 205 6.95 -11.71 -0.50
C GLN A 205 7.31 -11.58 -1.99
N LEU A 206 8.09 -12.52 -2.54
CA LEU A 206 8.40 -12.56 -3.97
C LEU A 206 7.15 -12.79 -4.83
N LEU A 207 6.23 -13.63 -4.37
CA LEU A 207 4.95 -13.86 -5.02
C LEU A 207 4.07 -12.60 -5.01
N LEU A 208 4.06 -11.85 -3.91
CA LEU A 208 3.39 -10.55 -3.79
C LEU A 208 3.99 -9.52 -4.77
N LEU A 209 5.32 -9.43 -4.85
CA LEU A 209 6.01 -8.58 -5.84
C LEU A 209 5.66 -8.96 -7.28
N GLY A 210 5.60 -10.26 -7.58
CA GLY A 210 5.13 -10.78 -8.87
C GLY A 210 3.68 -10.36 -9.14
N GLY A 211 2.81 -10.42 -8.13
CA GLY A 211 1.42 -9.95 -8.19
C GLY A 211 1.33 -8.45 -8.50
N PHE A 212 2.08 -7.61 -7.79
CA PHE A 212 2.12 -6.17 -8.04
C PHE A 212 2.72 -5.82 -9.42
N THR A 213 3.72 -6.57 -9.87
CA THR A 213 4.27 -6.42 -11.23
C THR A 213 3.22 -6.78 -12.29
N LEU A 214 2.48 -7.88 -12.09
CA LEU A 214 1.35 -8.25 -12.94
C LEU A 214 0.25 -7.18 -12.92
N TRP A 215 -0.01 -6.57 -11.77
CA TRP A 215 -0.98 -5.47 -11.64
C TRP A 215 -0.57 -4.23 -12.44
N ILE A 216 0.69 -3.79 -12.36
CA ILE A 216 1.19 -2.71 -13.24
C ILE A 216 1.03 -3.10 -14.70
N TYR A 217 1.36 -4.34 -15.06
CA TYR A 217 1.20 -4.80 -16.44
C TYR A 217 -0.26 -4.74 -16.92
N ILE A 218 -1.23 -5.07 -16.05
CA ILE A 218 -2.66 -4.93 -16.32
C ILE A 218 -3.02 -3.44 -16.54
N ILE A 219 -2.52 -2.52 -15.71
CA ILE A 219 -2.73 -1.07 -15.87
C ILE A 219 -2.11 -0.58 -17.18
N TYR A 220 -0.83 -0.88 -17.41
CA TYR A 220 -0.10 -0.52 -18.62
C TYR A 220 -0.87 -0.96 -19.88
N ARG A 221 -1.36 -2.20 -19.92
CA ARG A 221 -2.16 -2.67 -21.05
C ARG A 221 -3.43 -1.86 -21.30
N GLY A 222 -4.08 -1.39 -20.24
CA GLY A 222 -5.25 -0.52 -20.33
C GLY A 222 -4.90 0.91 -20.74
N VAL A 223 -3.79 1.45 -20.26
CA VAL A 223 -3.41 2.85 -20.49
C VAL A 223 -2.61 3.04 -21.79
N LYS A 224 -1.88 2.02 -22.25
CA LYS A 224 -1.00 2.07 -23.44
C LYS A 224 -1.65 2.63 -24.71
N PRO A 225 -2.87 2.21 -25.12
CA PRO A 225 -3.48 2.74 -26.34
C PRO A 225 -3.79 4.25 -26.28
N TRP A 226 -3.83 4.81 -25.07
CA TRP A 226 -4.16 6.19 -24.81
C TRP A 226 -2.92 7.08 -24.63
N LEU A 227 -1.78 6.47 -24.25
CA LEU A 227 -0.51 7.18 -24.09
C LEU A 227 0.01 7.71 -25.43
N SER A 228 0.15 9.03 -25.50
CA SER A 228 0.77 9.75 -26.62
C SER A 228 1.73 10.83 -26.09
N LYS A 229 2.59 11.39 -26.95
CA LYS A 229 3.51 12.47 -26.57
C LYS A 229 2.78 13.70 -25.98
N LYS A 230 1.53 13.94 -26.40
CA LYS A 230 0.71 15.07 -25.91
C LYS A 230 0.11 14.82 -24.54
N ASN A 231 -0.04 13.55 -24.14
CA ASN A 231 -0.83 13.14 -22.98
C ASN A 231 0.04 12.46 -21.90
N PHE A 232 1.36 12.56 -22.03
CA PHE A 232 2.32 11.79 -21.22
C PHE A 232 2.31 12.16 -19.73
N TRP A 233 1.91 13.39 -19.41
CA TRP A 233 1.84 13.95 -18.04
C TRP A 233 0.42 14.13 -17.53
N SER A 234 -0.54 13.50 -18.19
CA SER A 234 -1.95 13.53 -17.78
C SER A 234 -2.22 12.63 -16.56
N VAL A 235 -3.39 12.80 -15.96
CA VAL A 235 -3.83 12.02 -14.80
C VAL A 235 -3.78 10.49 -15.04
N PRO A 236 -4.28 9.92 -16.17
CA PRO A 236 -4.17 8.48 -16.41
C PRO A 236 -2.73 7.99 -16.61
N ALA A 237 -1.84 8.83 -17.13
CA ALA A 237 -0.42 8.50 -17.25
C ALA A 237 0.26 8.50 -15.87
N TRP A 238 -0.05 9.49 -15.03
CA TRP A 238 0.38 9.54 -13.64
C TRP A 238 -0.08 8.34 -12.82
N LEU A 239 -1.25 7.76 -13.12
CA LEU A 239 -1.69 6.52 -12.50
C LEU A 239 -0.69 5.38 -12.79
N LEU A 240 -0.24 5.26 -14.04
CA LEU A 240 0.77 4.26 -14.42
C LEU A 240 2.13 4.55 -13.80
N TRP A 241 2.60 5.80 -13.84
CA TRP A 241 3.91 6.18 -13.28
C TRP A 241 3.95 6.01 -11.76
N GLY A 242 2.93 6.51 -11.07
CA GLY A 242 2.78 6.38 -9.62
C GLY A 242 2.71 4.92 -9.18
N SER A 243 1.91 4.09 -9.86
CA SER A 243 1.91 2.63 -9.61
C SER A 243 3.27 1.99 -9.89
N GLY A 244 3.97 2.41 -10.94
CA GLY A 244 5.31 1.93 -11.27
C GLY A 244 6.34 2.21 -10.18
N VAL A 245 6.39 3.46 -9.72
CA VAL A 245 7.29 3.90 -8.64
C VAL A 245 6.93 3.22 -7.32
N MET A 246 5.64 3.11 -7.00
CA MET A 246 5.15 2.35 -5.84
C MET A 246 5.72 0.93 -5.84
N VAL A 247 5.55 0.16 -6.92
CA VAL A 247 6.05 -1.22 -6.93
C VAL A 247 7.58 -1.27 -6.94
N LEU A 248 8.26 -0.30 -7.56
CA LEU A 248 9.72 -0.19 -7.49
C LEU A 248 10.22 -0.11 -6.05
N PHE A 249 9.58 0.69 -5.18
CA PHE A 249 9.98 0.77 -3.77
C PHE A 249 9.77 -0.56 -3.02
N LEU A 250 8.78 -1.39 -3.38
CA LEU A 250 8.63 -2.72 -2.79
C LEU A 250 9.83 -3.65 -3.08
N PHE A 251 10.50 -3.50 -4.23
CA PHE A 251 11.66 -4.33 -4.57
C PHE A 251 12.83 -4.13 -3.60
N PHE A 252 12.94 -2.98 -2.94
CA PHE A 252 14.00 -2.76 -1.93
C PHE A 252 13.89 -3.71 -0.74
N GLY A 253 12.71 -4.26 -0.46
CA GLY A 253 12.54 -5.27 0.59
C GLY A 253 13.25 -6.60 0.31
N ILE A 254 13.72 -6.84 -0.93
CA ILE A 254 14.56 -8.00 -1.26
C ILE A 254 15.99 -7.82 -0.74
N LEU A 255 16.45 -6.58 -0.58
CA LEU A 255 17.82 -6.25 -0.16
C LEU A 255 18.09 -6.49 1.33
N MET A 256 17.09 -6.98 2.07
CA MET A 256 17.21 -7.32 3.49
C MET A 256 17.51 -8.81 3.63
N GLY A 257 18.67 -9.19 4.15
CA GLY A 257 19.02 -10.57 4.48
C GLY A 257 18.93 -10.88 5.98
N PRO A 258 18.79 -12.15 6.38
CA PRO A 258 18.87 -12.56 7.79
C PRO A 258 20.24 -12.31 8.42
N ASP A 259 21.31 -12.40 7.63
CA ASP A 259 22.70 -12.29 8.08
C ASP A 259 23.25 -10.85 7.95
N ASP A 260 22.44 -9.91 7.46
CA ASP A 260 22.85 -8.52 7.25
C ASP A 260 22.89 -7.73 8.56
N ASN A 261 23.67 -6.65 8.57
CA ASN A 261 23.68 -5.72 9.70
C ASN A 261 22.27 -5.13 9.94
N PHE A 262 21.82 -5.13 11.20
CA PHE A 262 20.49 -4.65 11.58
C PHE A 262 20.19 -3.25 11.04
N ALA A 263 21.11 -2.30 11.11
CA ALA A 263 20.89 -0.93 10.66
C ALA A 263 20.72 -0.83 9.13
N ILE A 264 21.41 -1.69 8.37
CA ILE A 264 21.27 -1.76 6.91
C ILE A 264 19.91 -2.38 6.54
N SER A 265 19.53 -3.46 7.21
CA SER A 265 18.21 -4.07 7.03
C SER A 265 17.09 -3.12 7.41
N ASP A 266 17.24 -2.36 8.51
CA ASP A 266 16.25 -1.38 8.94
C ASP A 266 16.13 -0.21 7.97
N TYR A 267 17.23 0.26 7.37
CA TYR A 267 17.22 1.25 6.30
C TYR A 267 16.36 0.78 5.11
N TRP A 268 16.59 -0.43 4.61
CA TRP A 268 15.79 -0.98 3.50
C TRP A 268 14.35 -1.25 3.91
N ARG A 269 14.11 -1.65 5.16
CA ARG A 269 12.76 -1.81 5.73
C ARG A 269 11.99 -0.50 5.64
N TRP A 270 12.57 0.63 6.04
CA TRP A 270 11.90 1.93 5.97
C TRP A 270 11.76 2.46 4.55
N MET A 271 12.64 2.08 3.62
CA MET A 271 12.40 2.34 2.19
C MET A 271 11.12 1.66 1.69
N VAL A 272 10.74 0.52 2.27
CA VAL A 272 9.46 -0.14 1.98
C VAL A 272 8.33 0.39 2.87
N VAL A 273 8.55 0.63 4.15
CA VAL A 273 7.45 1.01 5.06
C VAL A 273 7.05 2.47 4.92
N HIS A 274 8.01 3.38 4.72
CA HIS A 274 7.76 4.81 4.59
C HIS A 274 7.51 5.16 3.13
N MET A 275 8.53 5.04 2.26
CA MET A 275 8.43 5.56 0.89
C MET A 275 7.35 4.86 0.05
N TRP A 276 7.24 3.53 0.12
CA TRP A 276 6.22 2.82 -0.67
C TRP A 276 4.79 3.10 -0.18
N VAL A 277 4.58 3.16 1.13
CA VAL A 277 3.27 3.46 1.71
C VAL A 277 2.88 4.90 1.41
N GLU A 278 3.79 5.86 1.58
CA GLU A 278 3.55 7.28 1.27
C GLU A 278 3.29 7.50 -0.22
N VAL A 279 4.06 6.91 -1.14
CA VAL A 279 3.78 7.00 -2.59
C VAL A 279 2.39 6.42 -2.92
N THR A 280 1.94 5.39 -2.20
CA THR A 280 0.58 4.86 -2.37
C THR A 280 -0.49 5.85 -1.90
N PHE A 281 -0.35 6.41 -0.71
CA PHE A 281 -1.37 7.28 -0.12
C PHE A 281 -1.38 8.68 -0.71
N GLU A 282 -0.22 9.30 -0.93
CA GLU A 282 -0.15 10.71 -1.25
C GLU A 282 -0.19 10.97 -2.75
N VAL A 283 0.51 10.13 -3.52
CA VAL A 283 0.58 10.32 -4.98
C VAL A 283 -0.56 9.58 -5.66
N PHE A 284 -0.68 8.28 -5.41
CA PHE A 284 -1.62 7.44 -6.15
C PHE A 284 -3.09 7.72 -5.79
N THR A 285 -3.43 7.95 -4.52
CA THR A 285 -4.78 8.40 -4.14
C THR A 285 -5.11 9.77 -4.73
N THR A 286 -4.20 10.73 -4.68
CA THR A 286 -4.43 12.08 -5.25
C THR A 286 -4.72 12.00 -6.75
N VAL A 287 -3.97 11.18 -7.50
CA VAL A 287 -4.22 10.96 -8.94
C VAL A 287 -5.59 10.33 -9.18
N ILE A 288 -6.00 9.38 -8.36
CA ILE A 288 -7.31 8.74 -8.49
C ILE A 288 -8.44 9.72 -8.18
N VAL A 289 -8.32 10.51 -7.12
CA VAL A 289 -9.32 11.50 -6.73
C VAL A 289 -9.42 12.59 -7.80
N ALA A 290 -8.28 13.10 -8.29
CA ALA A 290 -8.23 14.07 -9.38
C ALA A 290 -8.79 13.53 -10.70
N TYR A 291 -8.89 12.21 -10.87
CA TYR A 291 -9.54 11.60 -12.02
C TYR A 291 -11.06 11.47 -11.86
N LEU A 292 -11.54 11.37 -10.62
CA LEU A 292 -12.98 11.28 -10.33
C LEU A 292 -13.69 12.62 -10.40
N LEU A 293 -12.97 13.68 -10.02
CA LEU A 293 -13.40 15.08 -10.09
C LEU A 293 -13.28 15.59 -11.52
#